data_AF-A0A351KDA5-F1
#
_entry.id   AF-A0A351KDA5-F1
#
_cell.length_a   1.000
_cell.length_b   1.000
_cell.length_c   1.000
_cell.angle_alpha   90.00
_cell.angle_beta   90.00
_cell.angle_gamma   90.00
#
_symmetry.space_group_name_H-M   'P 1'
#
loop_
_entity.id
_entity.type
_entity.pdbx_description
1 polymer ?
#
loop_
_entity_poly.entity_id
_entity_poly.type
_entity_poly.pdbx_seq_one_letter_code
_entity_poly.pdbx_strand_id
1 'polypeptide(L)'
;MSSSAIIFAPIAGILALLYAFYLSKKVMKADPGTEKMQKISNAIHKGAIAFLKREYKTLAIFVIVVFFVLGLSSGIGWSTSICFVVGAAFSILAGFFGMMVATRANTRTANAAAKSGKNKALQIAFSGGAVMGMSVVGLGILGIGILYMIFKDPNVVTGFGFGASSIALFARVGGGIYTKAADVGADLVGKVEEGIPEDDPRNPAVIADNVGDNVGDVAGMGADLFESYVGSIISTLALGSALYKDG
;
A
#
# COMPACT_ATOMS: atom_id res chain seq x y z
N MET A 1 5.63 -30.97 -3.31
CA MET A 1 4.52 -30.41 -2.48
C MET A 1 3.21 -31.05 -2.92
N SER A 2 2.32 -31.45 -1.99
CA SER A 2 0.99 -31.94 -2.39
C SER A 2 0.23 -30.83 -3.13
N SER A 3 -0.44 -31.17 -4.23
CA SER A 3 -1.20 -30.22 -5.05
C SER A 3 -2.22 -29.40 -4.24
N SER A 4 -2.67 -29.95 -3.11
CA SER A 4 -3.60 -29.34 -2.16
C SER A 4 -3.03 -28.10 -1.46
N ALA A 5 -1.74 -28.09 -1.09
CA ALA A 5 -1.13 -26.98 -0.35
C ALA A 5 -0.93 -25.74 -1.23
N ILE A 6 -0.61 -25.94 -2.52
CA ILE A 6 -0.41 -24.86 -3.47
C ILE A 6 -1.74 -24.17 -3.82
N ILE A 7 -2.85 -24.92 -3.88
CA ILE A 7 -4.20 -24.38 -4.13
C ILE A 7 -4.76 -23.63 -2.91
N PHE A 8 -4.36 -24.00 -1.70
CA PHE A 8 -4.81 -23.34 -0.48
C PHE A 8 -4.34 -21.88 -0.39
N ALA A 9 -3.14 -21.58 -0.87
CA ALA A 9 -2.57 -20.23 -0.85
C ALA A 9 -3.45 -19.18 -1.56
N PRO A 10 -3.80 -19.30 -2.85
CA PRO A 10 -4.66 -18.32 -3.52
C PRO A 10 -6.05 -18.22 -2.89
N ILE A 11 -6.62 -19.32 -2.38
CA ILE A 11 -7.90 -19.30 -1.67
C ILE A 11 -7.81 -18.45 -0.39
N ALA A 12 -6.76 -18.64 0.41
CA ALA A 12 -6.52 -17.84 1.60
C ALA A 12 -6.32 -16.35 1.25
N GLY A 13 -5.62 -16.06 0.15
CA GLY A 13 -5.46 -14.70 -0.38
C GLY A 13 -6.80 -14.05 -0.74
N ILE A 14 -7.68 -14.77 -1.44
CA ILE A 14 -9.04 -14.29 -1.76
C ILE A 14 -9.85 -14.04 -0.49
N LEU A 15 -9.83 -14.96 0.48
CA LEU A 15 -10.54 -14.77 1.75
C LEU A 15 -10.05 -13.54 2.51
N ALA A 16 -8.73 -13.29 2.51
CA ALA A 16 -8.16 -12.09 3.10
C ALA A 16 -8.66 -10.81 2.41
N LEU A 17 -8.73 -10.78 1.08
CA LEU A 17 -9.26 -9.64 0.32
C LEU A 17 -10.76 -9.43 0.53
N LEU A 18 -11.54 -10.51 0.64
CA LEU A 18 -12.96 -10.43 0.98
C LEU A 18 -13.17 -9.87 2.39
N TYR A 19 -12.32 -10.26 3.35
CA TYR A 19 -12.36 -9.71 4.70
C TYR A 19 -11.93 -8.23 4.72
N ALA A 20 -10.90 -7.84 3.97
CA ALA A 20 -10.50 -6.45 3.77
C ALA A 20 -11.67 -5.62 3.20
N PHE A 21 -12.39 -6.15 2.22
CA PHE A 21 -13.57 -5.51 1.64
C PHE A 21 -14.72 -5.38 2.64
N TYR A 22 -14.97 -6.41 3.45
CA TYR A 22 -15.95 -6.36 4.53
C TYR A 22 -15.61 -5.27 5.55
N LEU A 23 -14.36 -5.18 5.99
CA LEU A 23 -13.88 -4.14 6.90
C LEU A 23 -13.99 -2.75 6.29
N SER A 24 -13.64 -2.59 5.01
CA SER A 24 -13.82 -1.34 4.28
C SER A 24 -15.28 -0.89 4.29
N LYS A 25 -16.23 -1.79 3.98
CA LYS A 25 -17.67 -1.52 4.09
C LYS A 25 -18.08 -1.13 5.51
N LYS A 26 -17.54 -1.80 6.53
CA LYS A 26 -17.82 -1.48 7.94
C LYS A 26 -17.36 -0.08 8.30
N VAL A 27 -16.17 0.34 7.85
CA VAL A 27 -15.67 1.72 8.02
C VAL A 27 -16.57 2.70 7.28
N MET A 28 -16.90 2.45 6.01
CA MET A 28 -17.72 3.36 5.20
C MET A 28 -19.11 3.62 5.78
N LYS A 29 -19.69 2.65 6.51
CA LYS A 29 -20.96 2.77 7.23
C LYS A 29 -20.93 3.72 8.43
N ALA A 30 -19.76 4.04 8.97
CA ALA A 30 -19.67 4.99 10.08
C ALA A 30 -19.97 6.43 9.61
N ASP A 31 -20.56 7.22 10.50
CA ASP A 31 -20.95 8.62 10.25
C ASP A 31 -19.70 9.46 9.90
N PRO A 32 -19.63 10.05 8.69
CA PRO A 32 -18.49 10.86 8.25
C PRO A 32 -18.37 12.22 8.97
N GLY A 33 -19.38 12.59 9.78
CA GLY A 33 -19.39 13.82 10.57
C GLY A 33 -20.03 15.00 9.84
N THR A 34 -19.72 16.20 10.32
CA THR A 34 -20.34 17.44 9.82
C THR A 34 -19.93 17.75 8.37
N GLU A 35 -20.67 18.63 7.71
CA GLU A 35 -20.35 19.08 6.35
C GLU A 35 -18.94 19.68 6.26
N LYS A 36 -18.51 20.43 7.28
CA LYS A 36 -17.16 20.99 7.36
C LYS A 36 -16.09 19.89 7.40
N MET A 37 -16.29 18.84 8.21
CA MET A 37 -15.37 17.70 8.28
C MET A 37 -15.28 16.97 6.94
N GLN A 38 -16.43 16.75 6.30
CA GLN A 38 -16.49 16.12 4.98
C GLN A 38 -15.79 16.96 3.91
N LYS A 39 -15.91 18.29 3.96
CA LYS A 39 -15.20 19.20 3.05
C LYS A 39 -13.68 19.07 3.18
N ILE A 40 -13.15 19.04 4.40
CA ILE A 40 -11.72 18.87 4.68
C ILE A 40 -11.25 17.48 4.24
N SER A 41 -11.97 16.43 4.63
CA SER A 41 -11.66 15.05 4.23
C SER A 41 -11.65 14.87 2.72
N ASN A 42 -12.56 15.53 1.99
CA ASN A 42 -12.57 15.49 0.53
C ASN A 42 -11.40 16.26 -0.09
N ALA A 43 -10.91 17.34 0.53
CA ALA A 43 -9.70 18.03 0.08
C ALA A 43 -8.47 17.13 0.21
N ILE A 44 -8.30 16.49 1.38
CA ILE A 44 -7.23 15.53 1.65
C ILE A 44 -7.31 14.35 0.65
N HIS A 45 -8.49 13.75 0.49
CA HIS A 45 -8.69 12.63 -0.43
C HIS A 45 -8.36 13.00 -1.88
N LYS A 46 -8.77 14.19 -2.35
CA LYS A 46 -8.43 14.67 -3.69
C LYS A 46 -6.92 14.89 -3.84
N GLY A 47 -6.26 15.50 -2.85
CA GLY A 47 -4.81 15.69 -2.85
C GLY A 47 -4.05 14.37 -2.92
N ALA A 48 -4.42 13.41 -2.07
CA ALA A 48 -3.79 12.09 -2.04
C ALA A 48 -3.95 11.33 -3.37
N ILE A 49 -5.15 11.35 -3.97
CA ILE A 49 -5.37 10.75 -5.29
C ILE A 49 -4.56 11.47 -6.38
N ALA A 50 -4.48 12.80 -6.34
CA ALA A 50 -3.72 13.57 -7.33
C ALA A 50 -2.22 13.23 -7.26
N PHE A 51 -1.66 13.14 -6.05
CA PHE A 51 -0.28 12.74 -5.82
C PHE A 51 -0.01 11.32 -6.33
N LEU A 52 -0.78 10.31 -5.88
CA LEU A 52 -0.56 8.92 -6.32
C LEU A 52 -0.73 8.76 -7.83
N LYS A 53 -1.68 9.46 -8.46
CA LYS A 53 -1.81 9.44 -9.93
C LYS A 53 -0.56 9.95 -10.62
N ARG A 54 0.06 11.02 -10.10
CA ARG A 54 1.28 11.59 -10.67
C ARG A 54 2.48 10.67 -10.46
N GLU A 55 2.62 10.14 -9.25
CA GLU A 55 3.67 9.17 -8.89
C GLU A 55 3.56 7.92 -9.76
N TYR A 56 2.41 7.26 -9.77
CA TYR A 56 2.21 6.01 -10.52
C TYR A 56 2.32 6.18 -12.03
N LYS A 57 1.94 7.35 -12.58
CA LYS A 57 2.17 7.64 -14.00
C LYS A 57 3.67 7.67 -14.33
N THR A 58 4.48 8.20 -13.42
CA THR A 58 5.94 8.23 -13.57
C THR A 58 6.52 6.82 -13.42
N LEU A 59 6.06 6.06 -12.43
CA LEU A 59 6.47 4.68 -12.21
C LEU A 59 6.09 3.74 -13.35
N ALA A 60 4.97 3.98 -14.04
CA ALA A 60 4.59 3.18 -15.20
C ALA A 60 5.66 3.21 -16.29
N ILE A 61 6.29 4.36 -16.53
CA ILE A 61 7.39 4.48 -17.51
C ILE A 61 8.58 3.64 -17.05
N PHE A 62 8.96 3.75 -15.78
CA PHE A 62 10.04 2.96 -15.20
C PHE A 62 9.78 1.45 -15.30
N VAL A 63 8.57 1.00 -14.94
CA VAL A 63 8.17 -0.42 -15.03
C VAL A 63 8.24 -0.94 -16.47
N ILE A 64 7.80 -0.15 -17.45
CA ILE A 64 7.88 -0.54 -18.87
C ILE A 64 9.34 -0.69 -19.31
N VAL A 65 10.21 0.25 -18.95
CA VAL A 65 11.64 0.18 -19.30
C VAL A 65 12.28 -1.08 -18.70
N VAL A 66 12.08 -1.31 -17.40
CA VAL A 66 12.65 -2.49 -16.72
C VAL A 66 12.07 -3.79 -17.28
N PHE A 67 10.78 -3.82 -17.62
CA PHE A 67 10.17 -4.98 -18.28
C PHE A 67 10.91 -5.39 -19.56
N PHE A 68 11.23 -4.44 -20.45
CA PHE A 68 11.98 -4.76 -21.67
C PHE A 68 13.43 -5.13 -21.38
N VAL A 69 14.08 -4.48 -20.40
CA VAL A 69 15.46 -4.82 -20.01
C VAL A 69 15.55 -6.25 -19.49
N LEU A 70 14.63 -6.67 -18.63
CA LEU A 70 14.57 -8.03 -18.11
C LEU A 70 14.21 -9.04 -19.22
N GLY A 71 13.29 -8.68 -20.12
CA GLY A 71 12.77 -9.58 -21.15
C GLY A 71 13.79 -9.86 -22.27
N LEU A 72 14.59 -8.85 -22.63
CA LEU A 72 15.65 -8.96 -23.64
C LEU A 72 16.96 -9.53 -23.08
N SER A 73 17.09 -9.62 -21.75
CA SER A 73 18.27 -10.18 -21.11
C SER A 73 18.33 -11.70 -21.28
N SER A 74 19.43 -12.19 -21.85
CA SER A 74 19.63 -13.59 -22.24
C SER A 74 19.63 -14.60 -21.06
N GLY A 75 19.71 -14.12 -19.81
CA GLY A 75 19.72 -14.97 -18.61
C GLY A 75 18.42 -14.96 -17.79
N ILE A 76 17.45 -14.07 -18.08
CA ILE A 76 16.26 -13.86 -17.23
C ILE A 76 14.97 -14.23 -17.97
N GLY A 77 14.83 -13.74 -19.22
CA GLY A 77 13.71 -14.03 -20.09
C GLY A 77 12.40 -13.32 -19.76
N TRP A 78 11.42 -13.52 -20.65
CA TRP A 78 10.11 -12.86 -20.61
C TRP A 78 9.24 -13.28 -19.42
N SER A 79 9.36 -14.53 -18.95
CA SER A 79 8.56 -15.04 -17.83
C SER A 79 8.79 -14.24 -16.54
N THR A 80 10.05 -13.99 -16.20
CA THR A 80 10.42 -13.20 -15.01
C THR A 80 10.00 -11.74 -15.15
N SER A 81 10.03 -11.21 -16.37
CA SER A 81 9.59 -9.85 -16.69
C SER A 81 8.08 -9.68 -16.50
N ILE A 82 7.28 -10.70 -16.85
CA ILE A 82 5.85 -10.73 -16.57
C ILE A 82 5.61 -10.76 -15.05
N CYS A 83 6.33 -11.62 -14.31
CA CYS A 83 6.26 -11.64 -12.84
C CYS A 83 6.59 -10.27 -12.23
N PHE A 84 7.61 -9.58 -12.76
CA PHE A 84 7.97 -8.23 -12.35
C PHE A 84 6.83 -7.23 -12.51
N VAL A 85 6.17 -7.20 -13.66
CA VAL A 85 5.02 -6.30 -13.88
C VAL A 85 3.86 -6.63 -12.95
N VAL A 86 3.59 -7.92 -12.73
CA VAL A 86 2.53 -8.36 -11.79
C VAL A 86 2.87 -7.95 -10.36
N GLY A 87 4.12 -8.07 -9.94
CA GLY A 87 4.60 -7.64 -8.62
C GLY A 87 4.50 -6.14 -8.41
N ALA A 88 4.92 -5.37 -9.42
CA ALA A 88 4.76 -3.93 -9.42
C ALA A 88 3.28 -3.52 -9.31
N ALA A 89 2.40 -4.13 -10.10
CA ALA A 89 0.97 -3.85 -10.07
C ALA A 89 0.34 -4.18 -8.71
N PHE A 90 0.71 -5.30 -8.10
CA PHE A 90 0.16 -5.71 -6.80
C PHE A 90 0.67 -4.82 -5.66
N SER A 91 1.93 -4.37 -5.71
CA SER A 91 2.48 -3.39 -4.75
C SER A 91 1.75 -2.05 -4.83
N ILE A 92 1.50 -1.55 -6.05
CA ILE A 92 0.68 -0.34 -6.29
C ILE A 92 -0.74 -0.52 -5.71
N LEU A 93 -1.37 -1.67 -5.95
CA LEU A 93 -2.72 -1.95 -5.46
C LEU A 93 -2.77 -2.03 -3.93
N ALA A 94 -1.77 -2.61 -3.28
CA ALA A 94 -1.69 -2.71 -1.82
C ALA A 94 -1.68 -1.31 -1.17
N GLY A 95 -0.79 -0.42 -1.63
CA GLY A 95 -0.74 0.96 -1.15
C GLY A 95 -2.01 1.75 -1.48
N PHE A 96 -2.55 1.56 -2.70
CA PHE A 96 -3.76 2.25 -3.15
C PHE A 96 -5.00 1.87 -2.33
N PHE A 97 -5.22 0.58 -2.05
CA PHE A 97 -6.36 0.14 -1.23
C PHE A 97 -6.26 0.66 0.21
N GLY A 98 -5.06 0.65 0.79
CA GLY A 98 -4.82 1.25 2.11
C GLY A 98 -5.19 2.73 2.15
N MET A 99 -4.65 3.52 1.22
CA MET A 99 -4.89 4.97 1.15
C MET A 99 -6.38 5.31 0.93
N MET A 100 -7.06 4.58 0.04
CA MET A 100 -8.48 4.79 -0.25
C MET A 100 -9.36 4.63 0.98
N VAL A 101 -9.04 3.68 1.85
CA VAL A 101 -9.77 3.49 3.11
C VAL A 101 -9.31 4.47 4.17
N ALA A 102 -8.01 4.73 4.32
CA ALA A 102 -7.47 5.67 5.30
C ALA A 102 -8.09 7.08 5.14
N THR A 103 -8.03 7.65 3.93
CA THR A 103 -8.60 8.98 3.65
C THR A 103 -10.09 9.12 3.99
N ARG A 104 -10.85 8.01 3.98
CA ARG A 104 -12.26 7.96 4.39
C ARG A 104 -12.44 7.63 5.87
N ALA A 105 -11.54 6.86 6.47
CA ALA A 105 -11.55 6.49 7.88
C ALA A 105 -11.22 7.70 8.77
N ASN A 106 -10.30 8.57 8.37
CA ASN A 106 -9.80 9.68 9.19
C ASN A 106 -10.94 10.57 9.74
N THR A 107 -11.83 11.06 8.88
CA THR A 107 -12.97 11.89 9.30
C THR A 107 -13.98 11.15 10.18
N ARG A 108 -14.17 9.85 9.93
CA ARG A 108 -15.08 9.00 10.69
C ARG A 108 -14.54 8.71 12.09
N THR A 109 -13.23 8.51 12.19
CA THR A 109 -12.50 8.38 13.46
C THR A 109 -12.61 9.67 14.27
N ALA A 110 -12.38 10.83 13.65
CA ALA A 110 -12.50 12.13 14.32
C ALA A 110 -13.95 12.37 14.82
N ASN A 111 -14.96 12.07 14.01
CA ASN A 111 -16.36 12.23 14.39
C ASN A 111 -16.75 11.27 15.52
N ALA A 112 -16.29 10.03 15.46
CA ALA A 112 -16.51 9.05 16.53
C ALA A 112 -15.82 9.44 17.84
N ALA A 113 -14.62 10.04 17.77
CA ALA A 113 -13.93 10.55 18.95
C ALA A 113 -14.74 11.68 19.61
N ALA A 114 -15.29 12.59 18.81
CA ALA A 114 -16.09 13.72 19.29
C ALA A 114 -17.45 13.30 19.87
N LYS A 115 -18.15 12.34 19.26
CA LYS A 115 -19.53 11.97 19.64
C LYS A 115 -19.65 10.73 20.52
N SER A 116 -18.76 9.75 20.37
CA SER A 116 -18.93 8.39 20.91
C SER A 116 -17.73 7.92 21.74
N GLY A 117 -16.73 8.79 21.94
CA GLY A 117 -15.57 8.54 22.77
C GLY A 117 -14.49 7.65 22.13
N LYS A 118 -13.42 7.46 22.89
CA LYS A 118 -12.15 6.85 22.43
C LYS A 118 -12.30 5.43 21.90
N ASN A 119 -13.10 4.60 22.57
CA ASN A 119 -13.28 3.19 22.18
C ASN A 119 -13.85 3.05 20.77
N LYS A 120 -14.83 3.90 20.41
CA LYS A 120 -15.44 3.84 19.08
C LYS A 120 -14.51 4.38 18.00
N ALA A 121 -13.80 5.47 18.30
CA ALA A 121 -12.77 6.01 17.42
C ALA A 121 -11.67 4.98 17.12
N LEU A 122 -11.14 4.33 18.16
CA LEU A 122 -10.13 3.29 18.04
C LEU A 122 -10.63 2.11 17.20
N GLN A 123 -11.88 1.66 17.39
CA GLN A 123 -12.44 0.57 16.60
C GLN A 123 -12.50 0.90 15.10
N ILE A 124 -12.81 2.15 14.73
CA ILE A 124 -12.86 2.59 13.33
C ILE A 124 -11.45 2.71 12.77
N ALA A 125 -10.54 3.36 13.49
CA ALA A 125 -9.13 3.51 13.09
C ALA A 125 -8.46 2.14 12.90
N PHE A 126 -8.64 1.23 13.86
CA PHE A 126 -8.11 -0.13 13.78
C PHE A 126 -8.72 -0.93 12.62
N SER A 127 -10.03 -0.80 12.39
CA SER A 127 -10.68 -1.44 11.23
C SER A 127 -10.13 -0.88 9.92
N GLY A 128 -9.83 0.43 9.85
CA GLY A 128 -9.20 1.07 8.69
C GLY A 128 -7.79 0.53 8.41
N GLY A 129 -6.93 0.48 9.44
CA GLY A 129 -5.58 -0.09 9.32
C GLY A 129 -5.60 -1.59 8.98
N ALA A 130 -6.55 -2.35 9.53
CA ALA A 130 -6.71 -3.76 9.22
C ALA A 130 -7.06 -4.01 7.75
N VAL A 131 -7.75 -3.08 7.06
CA VAL A 131 -7.96 -3.20 5.61
C VAL A 131 -6.63 -3.22 4.87
N MET A 132 -5.73 -2.29 5.18
CA MET A 132 -4.40 -2.24 4.56
C MET A 132 -3.63 -3.53 4.79
N GLY A 133 -3.55 -4.02 6.04
CA GLY A 133 -2.84 -5.25 6.37
C GLY A 133 -3.40 -6.48 5.64
N MET A 134 -4.73 -6.62 5.60
CA MET A 134 -5.38 -7.73 4.90
C MET A 134 -5.25 -7.63 3.37
N SER A 135 -5.21 -6.42 2.81
CA SER A 135 -4.90 -6.19 1.39
C SER A 135 -3.47 -6.59 1.06
N VAL A 136 -2.49 -6.21 1.88
CA VAL A 136 -1.07 -6.58 1.71
C VAL A 136 -0.90 -8.10 1.70
N VAL A 137 -1.38 -8.77 2.75
CA VAL A 137 -1.27 -10.24 2.87
C VAL A 137 -2.05 -10.94 1.76
N GLY A 138 -3.27 -10.47 1.50
CA GLY A 138 -4.16 -11.07 0.49
C GLY A 138 -3.57 -11.02 -0.91
N LEU A 139 -3.08 -9.84 -1.34
CA LEU A 139 -2.42 -9.69 -2.64
C LEU A 139 -1.12 -10.48 -2.70
N GLY A 140 -0.32 -10.50 -1.62
CA GLY A 140 0.98 -11.17 -1.59
C GLY A 140 0.86 -12.68 -1.80
N ILE A 141 0.03 -13.34 -0.98
CA ILE A 141 -0.17 -14.79 -1.09
C ILE A 141 -0.87 -15.15 -2.41
N LEU A 142 -1.87 -14.36 -2.83
CA LEU A 142 -2.57 -14.59 -4.08
C LEU A 142 -1.62 -14.51 -5.29
N GLY A 143 -0.78 -13.47 -5.33
CA GLY A 143 0.18 -13.25 -6.40
C GLY A 143 1.23 -14.36 -6.47
N ILE A 144 1.89 -14.65 -5.35
CA ILE A 144 2.89 -15.73 -5.28
C ILE A 144 2.25 -17.07 -5.64
N GLY A 145 1.08 -17.38 -5.08
CA GLY A 145 0.37 -18.63 -5.31
C GLY A 145 0.03 -18.85 -6.79
N ILE A 146 -0.57 -17.86 -7.45
CA ILE A 146 -0.93 -17.95 -8.88
C ILE A 146 0.32 -18.05 -9.76
N LEU A 147 1.32 -17.20 -9.53
CA LEU A 147 2.54 -17.18 -10.35
C LEU A 147 3.32 -18.49 -10.20
N TYR A 148 3.42 -19.03 -8.99
CA TYR A 148 4.06 -20.31 -8.77
C TYR A 148 3.28 -21.48 -9.41
N MET A 149 1.94 -21.45 -9.41
CA MET A 149 1.14 -22.47 -10.12
C MET A 149 1.36 -22.47 -11.63
N ILE A 150 1.54 -21.29 -12.23
CA ILE A 150 1.73 -21.13 -13.68
C ILE A 150 3.15 -21.52 -14.08
N PHE A 151 4.15 -20.92 -13.45
CA PHE A 151 5.55 -21.06 -13.89
C PHE A 151 6.29 -22.22 -13.25
N LYS A 152 5.90 -22.63 -12.03
CA LYS A 152 6.53 -23.72 -11.25
C LYS A 152 8.04 -23.58 -11.06
N ASP A 153 8.59 -22.39 -11.26
CA ASP A 153 10.00 -22.07 -11.13
C ASP A 153 10.16 -20.90 -10.13
N PRO A 154 10.75 -21.15 -8.93
CA PRO A 154 11.05 -20.12 -7.96
C PRO A 154 11.88 -18.96 -8.52
N ASN A 155 12.80 -19.21 -9.45
CA ASN A 155 13.65 -18.17 -10.04
C ASN A 155 12.81 -17.19 -10.85
N VAL A 156 11.82 -17.68 -11.59
CA VAL A 156 10.88 -16.81 -12.34
C VAL A 156 10.01 -16.00 -11.38
N VAL A 157 9.60 -16.59 -10.25
CA VAL A 157 8.80 -15.90 -9.22
C VAL A 157 9.61 -14.81 -8.50
N THR A 158 10.94 -14.87 -8.45
CA THR A 158 11.76 -13.76 -7.91
C THR A 158 11.49 -12.42 -8.59
N GLY A 159 11.10 -12.44 -9.86
CA GLY A 159 10.68 -11.24 -10.59
C GLY A 159 9.54 -10.50 -9.89
N PHE A 160 8.59 -11.23 -9.29
CA PHE A 160 7.47 -10.65 -8.54
C PHE A 160 7.95 -9.84 -7.32
N GLY A 161 8.91 -10.38 -6.57
CA GLY A 161 9.55 -9.65 -5.48
C GLY A 161 10.29 -8.41 -5.99
N PHE A 162 11.07 -8.55 -7.05
CA PHE A 162 11.80 -7.42 -7.64
C PHE A 162 10.87 -6.27 -8.11
N GLY A 163 9.71 -6.62 -8.69
CA GLY A 163 8.68 -5.66 -9.05
C GLY A 163 8.07 -4.96 -7.85
N ALA A 164 7.80 -5.72 -6.78
CA ALA A 164 7.30 -5.18 -5.53
C ALA A 164 8.29 -4.18 -4.89
N SER A 165 9.59 -4.53 -4.83
CA SER A 165 10.65 -3.68 -4.25
C SER A 165 10.86 -2.40 -5.03
N SER A 166 10.80 -2.51 -6.35
CA SER A 166 10.98 -1.35 -7.21
C SER A 166 9.90 -0.30 -6.96
N ILE A 167 8.63 -0.71 -6.86
CA ILE A 167 7.53 0.21 -6.54
C ILE A 167 7.64 0.73 -5.11
N ALA A 168 7.91 -0.16 -4.14
CA ALA A 168 8.02 0.22 -2.73
C ALA A 168 9.10 1.28 -2.49
N LEU A 169 10.25 1.16 -3.16
CA LEU A 169 11.32 2.13 -3.10
C LEU A 169 10.83 3.53 -3.48
N PHE A 170 10.21 3.66 -4.66
CA PHE A 170 9.76 4.96 -5.13
C PHE A 170 8.57 5.50 -4.34
N ALA A 171 7.59 4.66 -3.97
CA ALA A 171 6.42 5.09 -3.21
C ALA A 171 6.81 5.59 -1.81
N ARG A 172 7.76 4.91 -1.15
CA ARG A 172 8.26 5.34 0.16
C ARG A 172 9.09 6.61 0.07
N VAL A 173 9.95 6.73 -0.94
CA VAL A 173 10.78 7.94 -1.12
C VAL A 173 9.93 9.13 -1.57
N GLY A 174 9.07 8.94 -2.58
CA GLY A 174 8.21 9.99 -3.11
C GLY A 174 7.21 10.48 -2.07
N GLY A 175 6.44 9.57 -1.47
CA GLY A 175 5.50 9.88 -0.40
C GLY A 175 6.20 10.43 0.85
N GLY A 176 7.37 9.90 1.20
CA GLY A 176 8.19 10.34 2.34
C GLY A 176 8.72 11.77 2.19
N ILE A 177 9.22 12.13 1.01
CA ILE A 177 9.65 13.50 0.70
C ILE A 177 8.45 14.44 0.77
N TYR A 178 7.31 14.06 0.18
CA TYR A 178 6.11 14.88 0.19
C TYR A 178 5.61 15.14 1.61
N THR A 179 5.46 14.08 2.42
CA THR A 179 4.94 14.22 3.79
C THR A 179 5.89 15.03 4.67
N LYS A 180 7.19 14.71 4.68
CA LYS A 180 8.14 15.39 5.57
C LYS A 180 8.45 16.82 5.17
N ALA A 181 8.37 17.16 3.89
CA ALA A 181 8.46 18.57 3.49
C ALA A 181 7.26 19.39 3.99
N ALA A 182 6.05 18.80 3.99
CA ALA A 182 4.85 19.47 4.45
C ALA A 182 4.78 19.56 5.98
N ASP A 183 5.01 18.46 6.67
CA ASP A 183 5.06 18.31 8.14
C ASP A 183 6.04 19.32 8.76
N VAL A 184 7.31 19.30 8.34
CA VAL A 184 8.34 20.22 8.88
C VAL A 184 8.01 21.68 8.58
N GLY A 185 7.48 21.98 7.39
CA GLY A 185 7.08 23.34 7.03
C GLY A 185 5.89 23.85 7.82
N ALA A 186 4.88 23.00 8.04
CA ALA A 186 3.69 23.33 8.82
C ALA A 186 4.04 23.58 10.29
N ASP A 187 4.83 22.69 10.87
CA ASP A 187 5.16 22.73 12.29
C ASP A 187 6.11 23.86 12.66
N LEU A 188 7.18 24.09 11.88
CA LEU A 188 8.13 25.15 12.20
C LEU A 188 7.48 26.53 12.14
N VAL A 189 6.83 26.87 11.02
CA VAL A 189 6.23 28.19 10.86
C VAL A 189 5.01 28.34 11.79
N GLY A 190 4.16 27.31 11.88
CA GLY A 190 2.96 27.36 12.70
C GLY A 190 3.25 27.42 14.20
N LYS A 191 3.96 26.42 14.72
CA LYS A 191 4.16 26.27 16.17
C LYS A 191 5.28 27.17 16.70
N VAL A 192 6.40 27.27 15.98
CA VAL A 192 7.62 27.91 16.50
C VAL A 192 7.68 29.41 16.18
N GLU A 193 7.32 29.81 14.96
CA GLU A 193 7.39 31.22 14.56
C GLU A 193 6.12 32.00 14.92
N GLU A 194 4.95 31.50 14.52
CA GLU A 194 3.67 32.20 14.70
C GLU A 194 2.94 31.85 16.02
N GLY A 195 3.36 30.79 16.70
CA GLY A 195 2.77 30.35 17.97
C GLY A 195 1.31 29.90 17.87
N ILE A 196 0.86 29.45 16.69
CA ILE A 196 -0.48 28.88 16.50
C ILE A 196 -0.47 27.37 16.78
N PRO A 197 -1.63 26.77 17.13
CA PRO A 197 -1.73 25.33 17.36
C PRO A 197 -1.32 24.48 16.15
N GLU A 198 -0.95 23.23 16.42
CA GLU A 198 -0.82 22.18 15.40
C GLU A 198 -2.11 21.99 14.61
N ASP A 199 -1.99 21.66 13.32
CA ASP A 199 -3.12 21.47 12.40
C ASP A 199 -4.09 22.67 12.32
N ASP A 200 -3.63 23.87 12.65
CA ASP A 200 -4.48 25.06 12.63
C ASP A 200 -4.92 25.38 11.18
N PRO A 201 -6.22 25.58 10.91
CA PRO A 201 -6.74 25.81 9.57
C PRO A 201 -6.24 27.11 8.91
N ARG A 202 -5.59 28.01 9.65
CA ARG A 202 -4.94 29.22 9.13
C ARG A 202 -3.60 28.90 8.45
N ASN A 203 -2.97 27.79 8.81
CA ASN A 203 -1.70 27.38 8.24
C ASN A 203 -1.93 26.69 6.86
N PRO A 204 -1.40 27.25 5.76
CA PRO A 204 -1.65 26.73 4.42
C PRO A 204 -1.02 25.35 4.17
N ALA A 205 -0.03 24.93 4.98
CA ALA A 205 0.67 23.66 4.81
C ALA A 205 -0.12 22.45 5.36
N VAL A 206 -1.11 22.67 6.24
CA VAL A 206 -1.81 21.59 6.97
C VAL A 206 -2.54 20.61 6.05
N ILE A 207 -3.10 21.08 4.94
CA ILE A 207 -3.72 20.16 3.96
C ILE A 207 -2.65 19.29 3.28
N ALA A 208 -1.48 19.85 2.97
CA ALA A 208 -0.39 19.09 2.37
C ALA A 208 0.17 18.06 3.36
N ASP A 209 0.30 18.41 4.63
CA ASP A 209 0.73 17.52 5.70
C ASP A 209 -0.21 16.32 5.86
N ASN A 210 -1.50 16.59 6.04
CA ASN A 210 -2.53 15.54 6.15
C ASN A 210 -2.69 14.71 4.85
N VAL A 211 -2.39 15.27 3.68
CA VAL A 211 -2.26 14.49 2.43
C VAL A 211 -1.04 13.59 2.49
N GLY A 212 0.08 14.13 2.99
CA GLY A 212 1.36 13.46 3.23
C GLY A 212 1.21 12.17 4.02
N ASP A 213 0.50 12.19 5.14
CA ASP A 213 0.23 10.99 5.95
C ASP A 213 -0.41 9.87 5.14
N ASN A 214 -1.31 10.21 4.21
CA ASN A 214 -2.02 9.22 3.42
C ASN A 214 -1.17 8.67 2.25
N VAL A 215 -0.24 9.46 1.72
CA VAL A 215 0.58 9.06 0.56
C VAL A 215 1.91 8.42 0.99
N GLY A 216 2.56 8.94 2.01
CA GLY A 216 3.79 8.38 2.57
C GLY A 216 3.47 7.27 3.56
N ASP A 217 2.86 7.63 4.68
CA ASP A 217 2.76 6.76 5.86
C ASP A 217 1.71 5.65 5.68
N VAL A 218 0.79 5.78 4.72
CA VAL A 218 -0.15 4.71 4.36
C VAL A 218 0.21 4.05 3.03
N ALA A 219 0.20 4.77 1.91
CA ALA A 219 0.42 4.13 0.61
C ALA A 219 1.86 3.60 0.47
N GLY A 220 2.86 4.41 0.83
CA GLY A 220 4.27 4.02 0.85
C GLY A 220 4.54 2.86 1.82
N MET A 221 4.03 2.94 3.05
CA MET A 221 4.13 1.85 4.03
C MET A 221 3.45 0.56 3.55
N GLY A 222 2.28 0.65 2.90
CA GLY A 222 1.58 -0.51 2.36
C GLY A 222 2.38 -1.23 1.28
N ALA A 223 2.99 -0.49 0.35
CA ALA A 223 3.85 -1.04 -0.69
C ALA A 223 5.13 -1.68 -0.11
N ASP A 224 5.70 -1.04 0.91
CA ASP A 224 6.87 -1.51 1.63
C ASP A 224 6.64 -2.82 2.39
N LEU A 225 5.59 -2.87 3.22
CA LEU A 225 5.23 -4.08 3.95
C LEU A 225 4.91 -5.23 2.98
N PHE A 226 4.26 -4.92 1.86
CA PHE A 226 4.00 -5.88 0.79
C PHE A 226 5.28 -6.46 0.22
N GLU A 227 6.26 -5.62 -0.09
CA GLU A 227 7.52 -6.11 -0.58
C GLU A 227 8.26 -6.98 0.44
N SER A 228 8.42 -6.52 1.67
CA SER A 228 9.16 -7.26 2.69
C SER A 228 8.51 -8.62 2.97
N TYR A 229 7.17 -8.66 2.96
CA TYR A 229 6.40 -9.90 3.10
C TYR A 229 6.64 -10.87 1.94
N VAL A 230 6.48 -10.39 0.71
CA VAL A 230 6.65 -11.18 -0.52
C VAL A 230 8.10 -11.65 -0.66
N GLY A 231 9.06 -10.76 -0.45
CA GLY A 231 10.49 -11.03 -0.52
C GLY A 231 10.93 -12.12 0.46
N SER A 232 10.38 -12.13 1.67
CA SER A 232 10.64 -13.19 2.67
C SER A 232 10.17 -14.57 2.21
N ILE A 233 8.97 -14.65 1.62
CA ILE A 233 8.41 -15.90 1.10
C ILE A 233 9.23 -16.38 -0.10
N ILE A 234 9.52 -15.50 -1.05
CA ILE A 234 10.30 -15.81 -2.25
C ILE A 234 11.71 -16.28 -1.89
N SER A 235 12.37 -15.61 -0.93
CA SER A 235 13.70 -16.01 -0.46
C SER A 235 13.68 -17.42 0.12
N THR A 236 12.64 -17.75 0.88
CA THR A 236 12.44 -19.10 1.43
C THR A 236 12.21 -20.13 0.32
N LEU A 237 11.43 -19.80 -0.72
CA LEU A 237 11.21 -20.66 -1.89
C LEU A 237 12.52 -20.91 -2.67
N ALA A 238 13.31 -19.87 -2.90
CA ALA A 238 14.57 -19.96 -3.62
C ALA A 238 15.59 -20.82 -2.86
N LEU A 239 15.73 -20.61 -1.54
CA LEU A 239 16.59 -21.44 -0.68
C LEU A 239 16.13 -22.90 -0.66
N GLY A 240 14.82 -23.14 -0.51
CA GLY A 240 14.26 -24.49 -0.54
C GLY A 240 14.54 -25.21 -1.86
N SER A 241 14.40 -24.51 -2.99
CA SER A 241 14.70 -25.06 -4.31
C SER A 241 16.19 -25.31 -4.54
N ALA A 242 17.07 -24.45 -4.01
CA ALA A 242 18.51 -24.65 -4.13
C ALA A 242 19.00 -25.85 -3.30
N LEU A 243 18.42 -26.08 -2.12
CA LEU A 243 18.80 -27.18 -1.22
C LEU A 243 18.25 -28.54 -1.65
N TYR A 244 17.06 -28.59 -2.28
CA TYR A 244 16.37 -29.82 -2.64
C TYR A 244 16.22 -30.00 -4.17
N LYS A 245 17.27 -29.69 -4.93
CA LYS A 245 17.27 -29.74 -6.42
C LYS A 245 16.89 -31.11 -7.02
N ASP A 246 16.97 -32.19 -6.25
CA ASP A 246 16.76 -33.58 -6.70
C ASP A 246 15.58 -34.32 -6.02
N GLY A 247 14.59 -33.60 -5.48
CA GLY A 247 13.44 -34.18 -4.74
C GLY A 247 12.07 -33.94 -5.34
#